data_AF-A0A9R1HPN4-F1
#
_entry.id   AF-A0A9R1HPN4-F1
#
_cell.length_a   1.000
_cell.length_b   1.000
_cell.length_c   1.000
_cell.angle_alpha   90.00
_cell.angle_beta   90.00
_cell.angle_gamma   90.00
#
_symmetry.space_group_name_H-M   'P 1'
#
loop_
_entity.id
_entity.type
_entity.pdbx_description
1 polymer ?
#
loop_
_entity_poly.entity_id
_entity_poly.type
_entity_poly.pdbx_seq_one_letter_code
_entity_poly.pdbx_strand_id
1 'polypeptide(L)'
;MFPMFQELAPHDPHDKCGHHYAICLDLKNQRFEVLDSIRSEADADLTTHAEFFINNLKETWNRHYEHSKVQIRHFPTEYVATVKQGNTTDCGFHALEYFAK
;
A
#
# COMPACT_ATOMS: atom_id res chain seq x y z
N MET A 1 8.08 -4.54 -3.75
CA MET A 1 7.63 -3.76 -2.59
C MET A 1 7.78 -2.30 -2.93
N PHE A 2 6.81 -1.49 -2.54
CA PHE A 2 6.76 -0.05 -2.82
C PHE A 2 6.46 0.67 -1.51
N PRO A 3 7.43 1.43 -0.95
CA PRO A 3 7.15 2.32 0.16
C PRO A 3 6.32 3.49 -0.36
N MET A 4 5.21 3.76 0.31
CA MET A 4 4.29 4.81 -0.04
C MET A 4 4.27 5.85 1.09
N PHE A 5 4.01 7.10 0.72
CA PHE A 5 3.91 8.21 1.66
C PHE A 5 2.67 9.03 1.36
N GLN A 6 1.90 9.35 2.40
CA GLN A 6 0.71 10.21 2.32
C GLN A 6 0.61 11.08 3.57
N GLU A 7 0.01 12.26 3.43
CA GLU A 7 -0.42 13.05 4.58
C GLU A 7 -1.64 12.38 5.26
N LEU A 8 -1.68 12.42 6.60
CA LEU A 8 -2.78 11.85 7.38
C LEU A 8 -4.05 12.69 7.34
N ALA A 9 -3.90 14.01 7.35
CA ALA A 9 -5.01 14.95 7.28
C ALA A 9 -4.79 15.92 6.11
N PRO A 10 -4.92 15.45 4.84
CA PRO A 10 -4.67 16.29 3.66
C PRO A 10 -5.63 17.49 3.56
N HIS A 11 -6.73 17.47 4.33
CA HIS A 11 -7.71 18.55 4.40
C HIS A 11 -7.51 19.50 5.60
N ASP A 12 -6.60 19.19 6.53
CA ASP A 12 -6.25 20.05 7.64
C ASP A 12 -4.93 20.79 7.33
N PRO A 13 -4.96 22.11 7.08
CA PRO A 13 -3.75 22.87 6.78
C PRO A 13 -2.77 22.96 7.96
N HIS A 14 -3.21 22.63 9.17
CA HIS A 14 -2.41 22.65 10.41
C HIS A 14 -1.86 21.28 10.80
N ASP A 15 -2.45 20.18 10.32
CA ASP A 15 -1.97 18.82 10.55
C ASP A 15 -1.41 18.19 9.27
N LYS A 16 -0.12 18.43 9.04
CA LYS A 16 0.64 17.89 7.91
C LYS A 16 1.42 16.64 8.29
N CYS A 17 0.93 15.85 9.24
CA CYS A 17 1.62 14.64 9.65
C CYS A 17 1.72 13.68 8.45
N GLY A 18 2.96 13.43 8.01
CA GLY A 18 3.26 12.47 6.97
C GLY A 18 3.26 11.05 7.52
N HIS A 19 2.75 10.12 6.74
CA HIS A 19 2.62 8.72 7.12
C HIS A 19 3.13 7.80 6.03
N HIS A 20 3.89 6.79 6.46
CA HIS A 20 4.39 5.75 5.58
C HIS A 20 3.51 4.51 5.69
N TYR A 21 3.17 3.96 4.53
CA TYR A 21 2.54 2.66 4.42
C TYR A 21 3.21 1.92 3.25
N ALA A 22 2.89 0.64 3.04
CA ALA A 22 3.55 -0.13 2.00
C ALA A 22 2.58 -0.90 1.13
N ILE A 23 2.96 -1.05 -0.14
CA ILE A 23 2.28 -1.91 -1.10
C ILE A 23 3.24 -3.02 -1.53
N CYS A 24 2.80 -4.26 -1.39
CA CYS A 24 3.53 -5.43 -1.86
C CYS A 24 2.82 -6.09 -3.02
N LEU A 25 3.57 -6.41 -4.07
CA LEU A 25 3.12 -7.31 -5.13
C LEU A 25 3.62 -8.72 -4.75
N ASP A 26 2.71 -9.54 -4.25
CA ASP A 26 2.99 -10.94 -3.94
C ASP A 26 2.68 -11.80 -5.17
N LEU A 27 3.73 -12.09 -5.95
CA LEU A 27 3.61 -12.94 -7.14
C LEU A 27 3.29 -14.41 -6.79
N LYS A 28 3.67 -14.87 -5.60
CA LYS A 28 3.48 -16.26 -5.17
C LYS A 28 2.02 -16.51 -4.83
N ASN A 29 1.41 -15.60 -4.08
CA ASN A 29 0.00 -15.68 -3.70
C ASN A 29 -0.93 -14.91 -4.67
N GLN A 30 -0.38 -14.36 -5.75
CA GLN A 30 -1.12 -13.70 -6.83
C GLN A 30 -2.01 -12.53 -6.37
N ARG A 31 -1.48 -11.67 -5.50
CA ARG A 31 -2.22 -10.53 -4.93
C ARG A 31 -1.35 -9.30 -4.73
N PHE A 32 -2.01 -8.17 -4.53
CA PHE A 32 -1.41 -6.99 -3.93
C PHE A 32 -1.77 -6.94 -2.46
N GLU A 33 -0.81 -6.64 -1.60
CA GLU A 33 -1.01 -6.44 -0.17
C GLU A 33 -0.79 -4.96 0.16
N VAL A 34 -1.78 -4.33 0.81
CA VAL A 34 -1.69 -2.97 1.33
C VAL A 34 -1.53 -3.04 2.84
N LEU A 35 -0.50 -2.37 3.33
CA LEU A 35 0.00 -2.49 4.70
C LEU A 35 0.04 -1.12 5.33
N ASP A 36 -0.91 -0.85 6.22
CA ASP A 36 -1.01 0.42 6.92
C ASP A 36 -1.25 0.20 8.43
N SER A 37 -0.30 0.66 9.23
CA SER A 37 -0.30 0.56 10.69
C SER A 37 -1.23 1.56 11.37
N ILE A 38 -1.72 2.58 10.65
CA ILE A 38 -2.72 3.55 11.14
C ILE A 38 -4.07 3.23 10.51
N ARG A 39 -4.17 3.36 9.18
CA ARG A 39 -5.42 3.29 8.42
C ARG A 39 -5.81 1.85 8.07
N SER A 40 -7.08 1.64 7.71
CA SER A 40 -7.61 0.33 7.31
C SER A 40 -8.33 0.45 5.98
N GLU A 41 -8.84 -0.65 5.43
CA GLU A 41 -9.64 -0.65 4.19
C GLU A 41 -10.82 0.35 4.22
N ALA A 42 -11.35 0.68 5.39
CA ALA A 42 -12.42 1.66 5.53
C ALA A 42 -11.97 3.12 5.29
N ASP A 43 -10.67 3.40 5.20
CA ASP A 43 -10.12 4.73 4.99
C ASP A 43 -10.04 5.07 3.49
N ALA A 44 -10.85 6.05 3.07
CA ALA A 44 -10.97 6.43 1.67
C ALA A 44 -9.69 7.04 1.07
N ASP A 45 -8.87 7.72 1.88
CA ASP A 45 -7.63 8.34 1.42
C ASP A 45 -6.56 7.27 1.14
N LEU A 46 -6.50 6.23 1.99
CA LEU A 46 -5.66 5.06 1.76
C LEU A 46 -6.11 4.30 0.52
N THR A 47 -7.39 3.94 0.44
CA THR A 47 -7.88 3.08 -0.66
C THR A 47 -7.74 3.77 -2.01
N THR A 48 -8.12 5.05 -2.12
CA THR A 48 -8.00 5.82 -3.36
C THR A 48 -6.55 5.89 -3.85
N HIS A 49 -5.60 6.15 -2.95
CA HIS A 49 -4.20 6.29 -3.32
C HIS A 49 -3.54 4.94 -3.63
N ALA A 50 -3.85 3.89 -2.86
CA ALA A 50 -3.36 2.55 -3.12
C ALA A 50 -3.91 2.01 -4.46
N GLU A 51 -5.19 2.17 -4.73
CA GLU A 51 -5.82 1.77 -5.99
C GLU A 51 -5.23 2.53 -7.18
N PHE A 52 -5.03 3.85 -7.06
CA PHE A 52 -4.39 4.64 -8.10
C PHE A 52 -3.00 4.09 -8.44
N PHE A 53 -2.17 3.83 -7.42
CA PHE A 53 -0.83 3.27 -7.63
C PHE A 53 -0.89 1.87 -8.25
N ILE A 54 -1.71 0.97 -7.69
CA ILE A 54 -1.82 -0.43 -8.15
C ILE A 54 -2.34 -0.49 -9.59
N ASN A 55 -3.34 0.32 -9.96
CA ASN A 55 -3.86 0.37 -11.32
C ASN A 55 -2.79 0.85 -12.31
N ASN A 56 -2.03 1.90 -11.97
CA ASN A 56 -0.91 2.35 -12.79
C ASN A 56 0.20 1.29 -12.90
N LEU A 57 0.47 0.54 -11.83
CA LEU A 57 1.43 -0.55 -11.85
C LEU A 57 0.95 -1.71 -12.73
N LYS A 58 -0.34 -2.08 -12.68
CA LYS A 58 -0.96 -3.07 -13.56
C LYS A 58 -0.86 -2.65 -15.03
N GLU A 59 -1.15 -1.40 -15.35
CA GLU A 59 -1.04 -0.85 -16.71
C GLU A 59 0.41 -0.83 -17.20
N THR A 60 1.33 -0.36 -16.35
CA THR A 60 2.78 -0.36 -16.63
C THR A 60 3.28 -1.79 -16.87
N TRP A 61 2.86 -2.75 -16.05
CA TRP A 61 3.21 -4.15 -16.23
C TRP A 61 2.68 -4.69 -17.54
N ASN A 62 1.42 -4.43 -17.88
CA ASN A 62 0.82 -4.87 -19.13
C ASN A 62 1.58 -4.34 -20.34
N ARG A 63 2.05 -3.08 -20.31
CA ARG A 63 2.81 -2.48 -21.42
C ARG A 63 4.22 -3.05 -21.59
N HIS A 64 4.91 -3.32 -20.49
CA HIS A 64 6.33 -3.70 -20.54
C HIS A 64 6.56 -5.21 -20.41
N TYR A 65 5.56 -5.94 -19.93
CA TYR A 65 5.62 -7.36 -19.62
C TYR A 65 4.37 -8.12 -20.14
N GLU A 66 3.80 -7.68 -21.27
CA GLU A 66 2.64 -8.34 -21.92
C GLU A 66 2.87 -9.85 -22.17
N HIS A 67 4.10 -10.25 -22.46
CA HIS A 67 4.48 -11.64 -22.72
C HIS A 67 5.05 -12.37 -21.50
N SER A 68 5.00 -11.75 -20.32
CA SER A 68 5.38 -12.43 -19.08
C SER A 68 4.48 -13.64 -18.82
N LYS A 69 5.07 -14.73 -18.32
CA LYS A 69 4.34 -15.92 -17.86
C LYS A 69 3.39 -15.60 -16.70
N VAL A 70 3.66 -14.54 -15.95
CA VAL A 70 2.82 -14.06 -14.85
C VAL A 70 2.23 -12.71 -15.25
N GLN A 71 0.90 -12.63 -15.25
CA GLN A 71 0.14 -11.42 -15.49
C GLN A 71 -0.50 -10.96 -14.19
N ILE A 72 -0.34 -9.67 -13.86
CA ILE A 72 -0.79 -9.14 -12.56
C ILE A 72 -2.12 -8.39 -12.65
N ARG A 73 -2.68 -8.22 -13.85
CA ARG A 73 -3.92 -7.46 -14.08
C ARG A 73 -5.09 -7.96 -13.23
N HIS A 74 -5.20 -9.28 -13.09
CA HIS A 74 -6.28 -9.95 -12.37
C HIS A 74 -6.04 -10.11 -10.87
N PHE A 75 -4.86 -9.73 -10.36
CA PHE A 75 -4.55 -9.89 -8.94
C PHE A 75 -5.46 -8.97 -8.11
N PRO A 76 -6.13 -9.48 -7.05
CA PRO A 76 -6.90 -8.66 -6.13
C PRO A 76 -5.98 -7.82 -5.25
N THR A 77 -6.56 -6.82 -4.58
CA THR A 77 -5.91 -6.05 -3.52
C THR A 77 -6.44 -6.54 -2.18
N GLU A 78 -5.55 -6.90 -1.27
CA GLU A 78 -5.86 -7.29 0.10
C GLU A 78 -5.29 -6.23 1.06
N TYR A 79 -6.14 -5.70 1.93
CA TYR A 79 -5.72 -4.81 3.02
C TYR A 79 -5.40 -5.66 4.24
N VAL A 80 -4.12 -5.78 4.56
CA VAL A 80 -3.68 -6.74 5.56
C VAL A 80 -3.94 -6.18 6.96
N ALA A 81 -4.56 -6.99 7.81
CA ALA A 81 -4.72 -6.67 9.23
C ALA A 81 -3.35 -6.74 9.92
N THR A 82 -2.83 -5.59 10.34
CA THR A 82 -1.54 -5.47 11.05
C THR A 82 -1.74 -5.00 12.48
N VAL A 83 -0.69 -5.13 13.30
CA VAL A 83 -0.65 -4.50 14.62
C VAL A 83 -0.71 -2.99 14.41
N LYS A 84 -1.74 -2.36 14.97
CA LYS A 84 -1.92 -0.92 14.88
C LYS A 84 -0.89 -0.19 15.72
N GLN A 85 -0.30 0.85 15.16
CA GLN A 85 0.59 1.72 15.91
C GLN A 85 -0.23 2.61 16.87
N GLY A 86 0.29 2.83 18.07
CA GLY A 86 -0.36 3.68 19.07
C GLY A 86 0.06 5.16 19.02
N ASN A 87 1.02 5.50 18.18
CA ASN A 87 1.55 6.86 17.99
C ASN A 87 1.53 7.24 16.50
N THR A 88 2.04 8.42 16.14
CA THR A 88 2.07 8.91 14.74
C THR A 88 3.46 8.84 14.09
N THR A 89 4.49 8.36 14.79
CA THR A 89 5.89 8.46 14.35
C THR A 89 6.48 7.14 13.87
N ASP A 90 5.93 6.00 14.32
CA ASP A 90 6.58 4.70 14.14
C ASP A 90 6.14 3.96 12.86
N CYS A 91 5.45 4.64 11.95
CA CYS A 91 4.89 4.06 10.73
C CYS A 91 5.94 3.35 9.85
N GLY A 92 7.14 3.94 9.74
CA GLY A 92 8.25 3.31 9.05
C GLY A 92 8.71 2.00 9.72
N PHE A 93 8.73 1.94 11.05
CA PHE A 93 9.13 0.74 11.78
C PHE A 93 8.08 -0.36 11.66
N HIS A 94 6.79 -0.03 11.80
CA HIS A 94 5.70 -0.99 11.64
C HIS A 94 5.65 -1.58 10.22
N ALA A 95 5.93 -0.77 9.19
CA ALA A 95 6.06 -1.26 7.82
C ALA A 95 7.19 -2.31 7.73
N LEU A 96 8.36 -2.04 8.31
CA LEU A 96 9.49 -2.97 8.33
C LEU A 96 9.23 -4.24 9.15
N GLU A 97 8.55 -4.13 10.29
CA GLU A 97 8.23 -5.27 11.16
C GLU A 97 7.36 -6.31 10.43
N TYR A 98 6.38 -5.86 9.64
CA TYR A 98 5.57 -6.78 8.84
C TYR A 98 6.44 -7.58 7.86
N PHE A 99 7.46 -6.96 7.27
CA PHE A 99 8.35 -7.61 6.30
C PHE A 99 9.39 -8.54 6.91
N ALA A 100 9.64 -8.43 8.21
CA ALA A 100 10.58 -9.30 8.90
C ALA A 100 9.98 -10.69 9.23
N LYS A 101 8.68 -10.90 8.98
CA LYS A 101 7.96 -12.16 9.23
C LYS A 101 7.99 -13.07 8.02
#